data_AF-B4VL49-F1
#
_entry.id   AF-B4VL49-F1
#
_cell.length_a   1.000
_cell.length_b   1.000
_cell.length_c   1.000
_cell.angle_alpha   90.00
_cell.angle_beta   90.00
_cell.angle_gamma   90.00
#
_symmetry.space_group_name_H-M   'P 1'
#
loop_
_entity.id
_entity.type
_entity.pdbx_description
1 polymer ?
#
loop_
_entity_poly.entity_id
_entity_poly.type
_entity_poly.pdbx_seq_one_letter_code
_entity_poly.pdbx_strand_id
1 'polypeptide(L)'
;MNNEHQTRVEHFAALKSKYKATDYENSSPASLLYLILRKADLGIEIIERERNWLIEHKLSETLEAIRKEHTQREKELRKLEREFYKLTSKYKALELPDSWQSTPLYFILSRLESENKLTNSEIQWLKSYGYTETIEFAQ
;
A
#
# COMPACT_ATOMS: atom_id res chain seq x y z
N MET A 1 -16.24 -28.89 -1.10
CA MET A 1 -14.97 -28.15 -0.93
C MET A 1 -14.32 -27.99 -2.31
N ASN A 2 -14.53 -26.87 -3.00
CA ASN A 2 -13.87 -26.58 -4.28
C ASN A 2 -13.80 -25.07 -4.62
N ASN A 3 -14.22 -24.19 -3.70
CA ASN A 3 -14.33 -22.76 -3.98
C ASN A 3 -12.98 -22.04 -3.85
N GLU A 4 -12.24 -22.30 -2.76
CA GLU A 4 -10.96 -21.62 -2.49
C GLU A 4 -9.89 -21.88 -3.56
N HIS A 5 -9.79 -23.12 -4.03
CA HIS A 5 -8.85 -23.46 -5.12
C HIS A 5 -9.20 -22.67 -6.39
N GLN A 6 -10.48 -22.64 -6.76
CA GLN A 6 -10.96 -21.91 -7.93
C GLN A 6 -10.69 -20.40 -7.79
N THR A 7 -10.96 -19.81 -6.64
CA THR A 7 -10.63 -18.41 -6.33
C THR A 7 -9.14 -18.12 -6.51
N ARG A 8 -8.26 -19.03 -6.07
CA ARG A 8 -6.81 -18.85 -6.22
C ARG A 8 -6.35 -18.96 -7.68
N VAL A 9 -6.96 -19.83 -8.48
CA VAL A 9 -6.68 -19.92 -9.92
C VAL A 9 -7.10 -18.65 -10.64
N GLU A 10 -8.30 -18.13 -10.36
CA GLU A 10 -8.80 -16.87 -10.91
C GLU A 10 -7.91 -15.69 -10.50
N HIS A 11 -7.52 -15.64 -9.23
CA HIS A 11 -6.59 -14.64 -8.74
C HIS A 11 -5.23 -14.74 -9.43
N PHE A 12 -4.71 -15.96 -9.67
CA PHE A 12 -3.45 -16.13 -10.40
C PHE A 12 -3.57 -15.62 -11.85
N ALA A 13 -4.68 -15.90 -12.53
CA ALA A 13 -4.93 -15.40 -13.89
C ALA A 13 -4.94 -13.85 -13.92
N ALA A 14 -5.61 -13.21 -12.95
CA ALA A 14 -5.62 -11.76 -12.81
C ALA A 14 -4.20 -11.19 -12.58
N LEU A 15 -3.41 -11.83 -11.71
CA LEU A 15 -2.02 -11.43 -11.46
C LEU A 15 -1.13 -11.59 -12.70
N LYS A 16 -1.27 -12.69 -13.45
CA LYS A 16 -0.53 -12.88 -14.70
C LYS A 16 -0.86 -11.77 -15.70
N SER A 17 -2.13 -11.37 -15.81
CA SER A 17 -2.52 -10.24 -16.67
C SER A 17 -1.89 -8.94 -16.19
N LYS A 18 -2.01 -8.61 -14.90
CA LYS A 18 -1.44 -7.39 -14.30
C LYS A 18 0.08 -7.29 -14.50
N TYR A 19 0.80 -8.39 -14.32
CA TYR A 19 2.25 -8.45 -14.38
C TYR A 19 2.79 -9.08 -15.67
N LYS A 20 2.02 -9.08 -16.77
CA LYS A 20 2.50 -9.51 -18.09
C LYS A 20 3.16 -10.89 -18.11
N ALA A 21 2.54 -11.87 -17.47
CA ALA A 21 2.96 -13.26 -17.42
C ALA A 21 1.92 -14.20 -18.06
N THR A 22 1.16 -13.71 -19.03
CA THR A 22 0.05 -14.43 -19.68
C THR A 22 0.52 -15.67 -20.44
N ASP A 23 1.75 -15.65 -20.94
CA ASP A 23 2.33 -16.74 -21.73
C ASP A 23 2.91 -17.86 -20.85
N TYR A 24 2.87 -17.71 -19.52
CA TYR A 24 3.28 -18.75 -18.59
C TYR A 24 2.18 -19.80 -18.43
N GLU A 25 2.41 -21.00 -18.94
CA GLU A 25 1.41 -22.06 -19.07
C GLU A 25 0.84 -22.55 -17.71
N ASN A 26 1.69 -22.71 -16.71
CA ASN A 26 1.29 -23.30 -15.43
C ASN A 26 0.33 -22.37 -14.67
N SER A 27 -0.89 -22.85 -14.41
CA SER A 27 -1.95 -22.11 -13.71
C SER A 27 -2.23 -22.64 -12.29
N SER A 28 -1.36 -23.50 -11.77
CA SER A 28 -1.46 -24.04 -10.42
C SER A 28 -1.20 -22.95 -9.37
N PRO A 29 -2.07 -22.81 -8.35
CA PRO A 29 -1.80 -21.96 -7.19
C PRO A 29 -0.61 -22.41 -6.33
N ALA A 30 0.00 -23.55 -6.61
CA ALA A 30 1.26 -24.00 -6.00
C ALA A 30 2.51 -23.54 -6.79
N SER A 31 2.34 -22.88 -7.94
CA SER A 31 3.46 -22.37 -8.74
C SER A 31 4.25 -21.30 -7.99
N LEU A 32 5.58 -21.33 -8.13
CA LEU A 32 6.46 -20.28 -7.62
C LEU A 32 6.13 -18.92 -8.25
N LEU A 33 5.70 -18.87 -9.52
CA LEU A 33 5.27 -17.62 -10.14
C LEU A 33 4.08 -17.02 -9.38
N TYR A 34 3.10 -17.83 -8.98
CA TYR A 34 1.96 -17.33 -8.22
C TYR A 34 2.40 -16.73 -6.87
N LEU A 35 3.33 -17.39 -6.16
CA LEU A 35 3.89 -16.86 -4.92
C LEU A 35 4.56 -15.50 -5.15
N ILE A 36 5.42 -15.40 -6.17
CA ILE A 36 6.15 -14.18 -6.53
C ILE A 36 5.17 -13.05 -6.86
N LEU A 37 4.16 -13.30 -7.70
CA LEU A 37 3.20 -12.27 -8.10
C LEU A 37 2.34 -11.80 -6.92
N ARG A 38 1.94 -12.70 -6.01
CA ARG A 38 1.24 -12.28 -4.79
C ARG A 38 2.11 -11.41 -3.89
N LYS A 39 3.39 -11.75 -3.71
CA LYS A 39 4.32 -10.91 -2.93
C LYS A 39 4.41 -9.52 -3.55
N ALA A 40 4.63 -9.46 -4.86
CA ALA A 40 4.69 -8.20 -5.58
C ALA A 40 3.41 -7.36 -5.41
N ASP A 41 2.23 -7.99 -5.50
CA ASP A 41 0.95 -7.30 -5.38
C ASP A 41 0.66 -6.78 -3.96
N LEU A 42 1.17 -7.48 -2.95
CA LEU A 42 1.15 -7.04 -1.55
C LEU A 42 2.21 -5.97 -1.24
N GLY A 43 3.03 -5.58 -2.21
CA GLY A 43 4.15 -4.64 -1.99
C GLY A 43 5.33 -5.25 -1.23
N ILE A 44 5.38 -6.58 -1.11
CA ILE A 44 6.50 -7.29 -0.50
C ILE A 44 7.62 -7.41 -1.54
N GLU A 45 8.84 -7.07 -1.16
CA GLU A 45 10.00 -7.17 -2.04
C GLU A 45 10.22 -8.63 -2.47
N ILE A 46 10.46 -8.82 -3.77
CA ILE A 46 10.90 -10.10 -4.32
C ILE A 46 12.41 -10.25 -4.13
N ILE A 47 12.86 -11.35 -3.55
CA ILE A 47 14.26 -11.57 -3.22
C ILE A 47 15.09 -11.92 -4.46
N GLU A 48 16.41 -11.86 -4.35
CA GLU A 48 17.32 -12.13 -5.48
C GLU A 48 17.08 -13.49 -6.14
N ARG A 49 16.85 -14.55 -5.36
CA ARG A 49 16.54 -15.88 -5.89
C ARG A 49 15.26 -15.89 -6.74
N GLU A 50 14.23 -15.15 -6.33
CA GLU A 50 12.97 -15.03 -7.08
C GLU A 50 13.17 -14.23 -8.36
N ARG A 51 14.00 -13.18 -8.32
CA ARG A 51 14.38 -12.40 -9.51
C ARG A 51 15.13 -13.27 -10.53
N ASN A 52 16.11 -14.04 -10.07
CA ASN A 52 16.88 -14.93 -10.93
C ASN A 52 15.98 -16.01 -11.55
N TRP A 53 15.07 -16.58 -10.76
CA TRP A 53 14.09 -17.54 -11.27
C TRP A 53 13.22 -16.95 -12.39
N LEU A 54 12.72 -15.70 -12.27
CA LEU A 54 11.97 -15.04 -13.33
C LEU A 54 12.79 -14.89 -14.62
N ILE A 55 14.07 -14.50 -14.50
CA ILE A 55 14.97 -14.34 -15.64
C ILE A 55 15.21 -15.68 -16.34
N GLU A 56 15.51 -16.73 -15.58
CA GLU A 56 15.71 -18.10 -16.09
C GLU A 56 14.47 -18.64 -16.84
N HIS A 57 13.27 -18.22 -16.42
CA HIS A 57 12.00 -18.62 -17.04
C HIS A 57 11.53 -17.65 -18.14
N LYS A 58 12.40 -16.75 -18.63
CA LYS A 58 12.10 -15.78 -19.69
C LYS A 58 10.97 -14.80 -19.33
N LEU A 59 10.77 -14.53 -18.04
CA LEU A 59 9.76 -13.62 -17.50
C LEU A 59 10.33 -12.23 -17.20
N SER A 60 11.22 -11.72 -18.06
CA SER A 60 11.86 -10.41 -17.89
C SER A 60 10.83 -9.27 -17.92
N GLU A 61 9.80 -9.35 -18.77
CA GLU A 61 8.72 -8.35 -18.78
C GLU A 61 7.93 -8.32 -17.47
N THR A 62 7.73 -9.49 -16.86
CA THR A 62 7.08 -9.61 -15.55
C THR A 62 7.92 -8.95 -14.46
N LEU A 63 9.24 -9.18 -14.48
CA LEU A 63 10.16 -8.54 -13.54
C LEU A 63 10.12 -7.00 -13.68
N GLU A 64 10.13 -6.48 -14.91
CA GLU A 64 10.01 -5.04 -15.15
C GLU A 64 8.65 -4.48 -14.72
N ALA A 65 7.56 -5.22 -14.94
CA ALA A 65 6.23 -4.83 -14.46
C ALA A 65 6.17 -4.72 -12.93
N ILE A 66 6.77 -5.69 -12.21
CA ILE A 66 6.87 -5.67 -10.74
C ILE A 66 7.68 -4.46 -10.27
N ARG A 67 8.85 -4.22 -10.87
CA ARG A 67 9.71 -3.07 -10.54
C ARG A 67 8.99 -1.74 -10.72
N LYS A 68 8.26 -1.59 -11.82
CA LYS A 68 7.47 -0.39 -12.13
C LYS A 68 6.36 -0.16 -11.09
N GLU A 69 5.61 -1.21 -10.74
CA GLU A 69 4.56 -1.16 -9.73
C GLU A 69 5.13 -0.71 -8.37
N HIS A 70 6.21 -1.32 -7.90
CA HIS A 70 6.84 -0.97 -6.62
C HIS A 70 7.36 0.46 -6.62
N THR A 71 8.04 0.87 -7.70
CA THR A 71 8.51 2.25 -7.86
C THR A 71 7.36 3.26 -7.83
N GLN A 72 6.22 2.93 -8.44
CA GLN A 72 5.04 3.80 -8.46
C GLN A 72 4.43 3.91 -7.06
N ARG A 73 4.26 2.79 -6.35
CA ARG A 73 3.76 2.79 -4.96
C ARG A 73 4.64 3.61 -4.03
N GLU A 74 5.96 3.50 -4.13
CA GLU A 74 6.87 4.32 -3.34
C GLU A 74 6.74 5.82 -3.66
N LYS A 75 6.55 6.18 -4.93
CA LYS A 75 6.33 7.59 -5.32
C LYS A 75 5.04 8.13 -4.70
N GLU A 76 3.99 7.34 -4.66
CA GLU A 76 2.71 7.69 -4.02
C GLU A 76 2.86 7.81 -2.51
N LEU A 77 3.54 6.86 -1.85
CA LEU A 77 3.84 6.94 -0.42
C LEU A 77 4.64 8.20 -0.07
N ARG A 78 5.68 8.54 -0.85
CA ARG A 78 6.45 9.79 -0.68
C ARG A 78 5.62 11.05 -0.94
N LYS A 79 4.56 10.97 -1.76
CA LYS A 79 3.63 12.08 -1.95
C LYS A 79 2.74 12.25 -0.71
N LEU A 80 2.15 11.18 -0.23
CA LEU A 80 1.32 11.16 0.98
C LEU A 80 2.11 11.62 2.21
N GLU A 81 3.36 11.17 2.35
CA GLU A 81 4.23 11.59 3.44
C GLU A 81 4.51 13.10 3.43
N ARG A 82 4.79 13.68 2.26
CA ARG A 82 4.96 15.14 2.13
C ARG A 82 3.69 15.90 2.45
N GLU A 83 2.54 15.37 2.05
CA GLU A 83 1.24 15.93 2.38
C GLU A 83 0.97 15.86 3.89
N PHE A 84 1.26 14.73 4.52
CA PHE A 84 1.17 14.54 5.96
C PHE A 84 1.99 15.58 6.71
N TYR A 85 3.27 15.77 6.38
CA TYR A 85 4.12 16.77 7.04
C TYR A 85 3.65 18.22 6.83
N LYS A 86 3.07 18.52 5.66
CA LYS A 86 2.45 19.82 5.41
C LYS A 86 1.25 20.03 6.31
N LEU A 87 0.39 19.02 6.44
CA LEU A 87 -0.81 19.06 7.28
C LEU A 87 -0.48 19.14 8.76
N THR A 88 0.47 18.34 9.24
CA THR A 88 0.90 18.38 10.66
C THR A 88 1.49 19.75 11.02
N SER A 89 2.23 20.37 10.11
CA SER A 89 2.72 21.74 10.29
C SER A 89 1.59 22.76 10.31
N LYS A 90 0.63 22.67 9.37
CA LYS A 90 -0.51 23.59 9.26
C LYS A 90 -1.41 23.54 10.51
N TYR A 91 -1.66 22.34 11.02
CA TYR A 91 -2.58 22.09 12.12
C TYR A 91 -1.87 21.82 13.46
N LYS A 92 -0.58 22.13 13.54
CA LYS A 92 0.25 22.04 14.75
C LYS A 92 0.26 20.67 15.45
N ALA A 93 0.19 19.59 14.68
CA ALA A 93 0.25 18.21 15.15
C ALA A 93 1.68 17.64 15.04
N LEU A 94 2.65 18.27 15.72
CA LEU A 94 4.08 18.03 15.51
C LEU A 94 4.67 16.85 16.28
N GLU A 95 3.97 16.32 17.29
CA GLU A 95 4.39 15.06 17.93
C GLU A 95 4.15 13.91 16.96
N LEU A 96 5.21 13.44 16.32
CA LEU A 96 5.11 12.41 15.30
C LEU A 96 5.11 11.02 15.95
N PRO A 97 4.15 10.15 15.63
CA PRO A 97 4.27 8.73 15.95
C PRO A 97 5.45 8.13 15.18
N ASP A 98 6.01 7.03 15.69
CA ASP A 98 7.14 6.31 15.07
C ASP A 98 6.88 5.94 13.58
N SER A 99 5.61 5.81 13.19
CA SER A 99 5.19 5.69 11.78
C SER A 99 3.87 6.40 11.54
N TRP A 100 3.86 7.40 10.65
CA TRP A 100 2.65 8.13 10.24
C TRP A 100 1.58 7.21 9.63
N GLN A 101 2.02 6.12 8.98
CA GLN A 101 1.16 5.14 8.31
C GLN A 101 0.36 4.29 9.31
N SER A 102 0.82 4.21 10.56
CA SER A 102 0.21 3.40 11.60
C SER A 102 -0.80 4.17 12.44
N THR A 103 -1.09 5.43 12.09
CA THR A 103 -1.98 6.29 12.87
C THR A 103 -3.10 6.86 12.02
N PRO A 104 -4.27 7.13 12.61
CA PRO A 104 -5.37 7.79 11.90
C PRO A 104 -5.08 9.28 11.66
N LEU A 105 -3.98 9.85 12.19
CA LEU A 105 -3.70 11.28 12.16
C LEU A 105 -3.72 11.84 10.74
N TYR A 106 -3.13 11.15 9.76
CA TYR A 106 -3.18 11.59 8.36
C TYR A 106 -4.63 11.79 7.88
N PHE A 107 -5.49 10.81 8.09
CA PHE A 107 -6.90 10.88 7.67
C PHE A 107 -7.68 11.97 8.43
N ILE A 108 -7.40 12.15 9.71
CA ILE A 108 -8.00 13.21 10.54
C ILE A 108 -7.64 14.58 9.96
N LEU A 109 -6.37 14.82 9.69
CA LEU A 109 -5.90 16.09 9.14
C LEU A 109 -6.38 16.32 7.70
N SER A 110 -6.40 15.28 6.86
CA SER A 110 -6.96 15.38 5.50
C SER A 110 -8.45 15.75 5.54
N ARG A 111 -9.23 15.19 6.46
CA ARG A 111 -10.63 15.57 6.64
C ARG A 111 -10.78 17.01 7.11
N LEU A 112 -9.95 17.44 8.05
CA LEU A 112 -9.94 18.81 8.52
C LEU A 112 -9.62 19.78 7.38
N GLU A 113 -8.70 19.43 6.48
CA GLU A 113 -8.42 20.20 5.26
C GLU A 113 -9.61 20.26 4.30
N SER A 114 -10.33 19.15 4.10
CA SER A 114 -11.40 19.07 3.09
C SER A 114 -12.76 19.55 3.56
N GLU A 115 -13.11 19.30 4.82
CA GLU A 115 -14.46 19.50 5.35
C GLU A 115 -14.52 20.55 6.48
N ASN A 116 -13.35 20.99 6.98
CA ASN A 116 -13.21 21.90 8.12
C ASN A 116 -14.02 21.50 9.36
N LYS A 117 -14.22 20.19 9.56
CA LYS A 117 -14.93 19.61 10.70
C LYS A 117 -14.38 18.23 11.03
N LEU A 118 -14.45 17.86 12.31
CA LEU A 118 -14.03 16.55 12.81
C LEU A 118 -15.20 15.80 13.44
N THR A 119 -15.13 14.48 13.45
CA THR A 119 -16.10 13.65 14.19
C THR A 119 -15.77 13.63 15.69
N ASN A 120 -16.76 13.32 16.53
CA ASN A 120 -16.52 13.18 17.97
C ASN A 120 -15.42 12.15 18.28
N SER A 121 -15.37 11.03 17.55
CA SER A 121 -14.33 10.01 17.74
C SER A 121 -12.94 10.54 17.41
N GLU A 122 -12.80 11.40 16.41
CA GLU A 122 -11.53 11.99 16.00
C GLU A 122 -11.07 13.05 16.99
N ILE A 123 -12.00 13.87 17.50
CA ILE A 123 -11.71 14.82 18.58
C ILE A 123 -11.24 14.07 19.83
N GLN A 124 -11.89 12.97 20.21
CA GLN A 124 -11.47 12.17 21.37
C GLN A 124 -10.09 11.55 21.16
N TRP A 125 -9.82 11.05 19.95
CA TRP A 125 -8.50 10.53 19.60
C TRP A 125 -7.43 11.64 19.68
N LEU A 126 -7.66 12.82 19.09
CA LEU A 126 -6.71 13.94 19.18
C LEU A 126 -6.45 14.35 20.64
N LYS A 127 -7.47 14.35 21.50
CA LYS A 127 -7.34 14.64 22.94
C LYS A 127 -6.47 13.61 23.66
N SER A 128 -6.65 12.32 23.37
CA SER A 128 -5.87 11.26 24.05
C SER A 128 -4.38 11.30 23.69
N TYR A 129 -4.04 11.89 22.54
CA TYR A 129 -2.67 12.10 22.07
C TYR A 129 -2.17 13.53 22.28
N GLY A 130 -2.89 14.38 23.03
CA GLY A 130 -2.41 15.73 23.40
C GLY A 130 -2.48 16.79 22.29
N TYR A 131 -3.10 16.51 21.15
CA TYR A 131 -3.22 17.45 20.02
C TYR A 131 -4.34 18.48 20.24
N THR A 132 -4.32 19.22 21.35
CA THR A 132 -5.37 20.18 21.70
C THR A 132 -5.44 21.35 20.73
N GLU A 133 -4.30 21.86 20.27
CA GLU A 133 -4.25 22.95 19.29
C GLU A 133 -4.86 22.56 17.94
N THR A 134 -4.69 21.29 17.52
CA THR A 134 -5.30 20.77 16.30
C THR A 134 -6.83 20.79 16.35
N ILE A 135 -7.42 20.58 17.54
CA ILE A 135 -8.87 20.57 17.74
C ILE A 135 -9.45 21.97 17.57
N GLU A 136 -8.72 23.02 17.94
CA GLU A 136 -9.18 24.42 17.82
C GLU A 136 -9.45 24.82 16.37
N PHE A 137 -8.76 24.21 15.40
CA PHE A 137 -9.01 24.44 13.97
C PHE A 137 -10.33 23.85 13.46
N ALA A 138 -10.98 22.98 14.23
CA ALA A 138 -12.24 22.32 13.87
C ALA A 138 -13.49 22.94 14.54
N GLN A 139 -13.30 24.03 15.30
CA GLN A 139 -14.35 24.79 16.00
C GLN A 139 -14.73 26.05 15.23
#